data_AF-A0A6P3XJA7-F1
#
_entry.id   AF-A0A6P3XJA7-F1
#
_cell.length_a   1.000
_cell.length_b   1.000
_cell.length_c   1.000
_cell.angle_alpha   90.00
_cell.angle_beta   90.00
_cell.angle_gamma   90.00
#
_symmetry.space_group_name_H-M   'P 1'
#
loop_
_entity.id
_entity.type
_entity.pdbx_description
1 polymer ?
#
loop_
_entity_poly.entity_id
_entity_poly.type
_entity_poly.pdbx_seq_one_letter_code
_entity_poly.pdbx_strand_id
1 'polypeptide(L)'
;MAADETTDQPDLSCVEENLMSLEKLDRASPDLWPEQSVHEFVAQNSPQTEPCSWTASLTNDDMNHLHQLGNLSMTGLISEVKRLHDLAYQLGLEEAKEMTRGKYLNIFKHK
;
A
#
# COMPACT_ATOMS: atom_id res chain seq x y z
N MET A 1 -3.63 -26.40 -60.53
CA MET A 1 -2.23 -26.44 -60.03
C MET A 1 -2.27 -26.00 -58.58
N ALA A 2 -1.58 -26.75 -57.72
CA ALA A 2 -1.72 -26.75 -56.27
C ALA A 2 -1.37 -25.41 -55.61
N ALA A 3 -2.11 -25.10 -54.54
CA ALA A 3 -1.73 -24.12 -53.54
C ALA A 3 -0.57 -24.68 -52.72
N ASP A 4 0.45 -23.85 -52.46
CA ASP A 4 1.44 -24.09 -51.41
C ASP A 4 1.55 -22.81 -50.60
N GLU A 5 0.77 -22.77 -49.52
CA GLU A 5 0.80 -21.73 -48.50
C GLU A 5 1.86 -22.17 -47.49
N THR A 6 3.07 -21.64 -47.62
CA THR A 6 4.17 -21.92 -46.70
C THR A 6 3.85 -21.28 -45.36
N THR A 7 3.35 -22.09 -44.44
CA THR A 7 3.02 -21.69 -43.08
C THR A 7 4.31 -21.50 -42.30
N ASP A 8 4.79 -20.26 -42.18
CA ASP A 8 5.80 -19.85 -41.20
C ASP A 8 5.20 -20.02 -39.80
N GLN A 9 5.31 -21.23 -39.25
CA GLN A 9 4.99 -21.50 -37.85
C GLN A 9 6.11 -20.88 -37.00
N PRO A 10 5.85 -19.85 -36.18
CA PRO A 10 6.86 -19.34 -35.26
C PRO A 10 7.25 -20.47 -34.31
N ASP A 11 8.55 -20.63 -34.07
CA ASP A 11 9.12 -21.66 -33.19
C ASP A 11 8.63 -21.44 -31.75
N LEU A 12 7.50 -22.05 -31.41
CA LEU A 12 6.80 -21.91 -30.13
C LEU A 12 7.61 -22.47 -28.94
N SER A 13 8.63 -23.28 -29.22
CA SER A 13 9.52 -23.86 -28.21
C SER A 13 10.22 -22.79 -27.37
N CYS A 14 10.66 -21.69 -28.00
CA CYS A 14 11.32 -20.58 -27.33
C CYS A 14 10.39 -19.82 -26.37
N VAL A 15 9.09 -19.73 -26.69
CA VAL A 15 8.09 -19.06 -25.84
C VAL A 15 7.75 -19.93 -24.64
N GLU A 16 7.66 -21.24 -24.84
CA GLU A 16 7.39 -22.22 -23.80
C GLU A 16 8.49 -22.24 -22.72
N GLU A 17 9.76 -22.16 -23.13
CA GLU A 17 10.90 -22.05 -22.21
C GLU A 17 10.88 -20.75 -21.39
N ASN A 18 10.41 -19.63 -21.95
CA ASN A 18 10.29 -18.36 -21.23
C ASN A 18 9.08 -18.30 -20.26
N LEU A 19 8.10 -19.21 -20.43
CA LEU A 19 6.95 -19.35 -19.54
C LEU A 19 7.22 -20.29 -18.35
N MET A 20 8.34 -21.01 -18.37
CA MET A 20 8.76 -21.88 -17.28
C MET A 20 9.37 -21.05 -16.14
N SER A 21 8.67 -20.95 -15.01
CA SER A 21 9.25 -20.38 -13.79
C SER A 21 10.17 -21.39 -13.10
N LEU A 22 11.45 -21.03 -12.93
CA LEU A 22 12.42 -21.80 -12.16
C LEU A 22 12.42 -21.42 -10.67
N GLU A 23 11.32 -20.84 -10.16
CA GLU A 23 11.19 -20.42 -8.77
C GLU A 23 11.18 -21.65 -7.86
N LYS A 24 12.14 -21.72 -6.94
CA LYS A 24 12.09 -22.69 -5.84
C LYS A 24 11.03 -22.23 -4.84
N LEU A 25 9.95 -22.98 -4.72
CA LEU A 25 8.91 -22.81 -3.70
C LEU A 25 9.41 -23.20 -2.30
N ASP A 26 10.60 -22.73 -1.90
CA ASP A 26 11.13 -22.84 -0.53
C ASP A 26 10.41 -21.85 0.41
N ARG A 27 9.12 -21.64 0.17
CA ARG A 27 8.20 -20.89 1.03
C ARG A 27 7.80 -21.81 2.16
N ALA A 28 8.71 -22.06 3.10
CA ALA A 28 8.24 -22.33 4.45
C ALA A 28 7.27 -21.21 4.81
N SER A 29 6.09 -21.55 5.37
CA SER A 29 5.18 -20.54 5.90
C SER A 29 6.00 -19.55 6.72
N PRO A 30 5.82 -18.22 6.55
CA PRO A 30 6.51 -17.24 7.36
C PRO A 30 6.41 -17.66 8.82
N ASP A 31 7.50 -17.52 9.59
CA ASP A 31 7.51 -17.83 11.01
C ASP A 31 6.21 -17.31 11.63
N LEU A 32 5.48 -18.23 12.28
CA LEU A 32 4.24 -17.91 12.98
C LEU A 32 4.58 -16.69 13.85
N TRP A 33 3.84 -15.60 13.67
CA TRP A 33 4.00 -14.43 14.53
C TRP A 33 4.01 -14.91 15.98
N PRO A 34 4.87 -14.37 16.85
CA PRO A 34 4.98 -14.81 18.24
C PRO A 34 3.59 -14.96 18.88
N GLU A 35 3.36 -16.07 19.59
CA GLU A 35 2.10 -16.38 20.32
C GLU A 35 1.75 -15.34 21.40
N GLN A 36 2.65 -14.39 21.68
CA GLN A 36 2.29 -13.19 22.42
C GLN A 36 1.36 -12.37 21.55
N SER A 37 0.06 -12.47 21.87
CA SER A 37 -0.99 -11.73 21.21
C SER A 37 -0.57 -10.26 21.05
N VAL A 38 -0.75 -9.72 19.84
CA VAL A 38 -0.60 -8.28 19.57
C VAL A 38 -1.35 -7.44 20.62
N HIS A 39 -2.40 -7.98 21.23
CA HIS A 39 -3.13 -7.41 22.35
C HIS A 39 -2.28 -7.16 23.60
N GLU A 40 -1.43 -8.11 24.02
CA GLU A 40 -0.60 -7.95 25.21
C GLU A 40 0.55 -6.98 24.97
N PHE A 41 1.14 -7.01 23.76
CA PHE A 41 2.14 -6.03 23.33
C PHE A 41 1.56 -4.61 23.28
N VAL A 42 0.37 -4.44 22.69
CA VAL A 42 -0.32 -3.13 22.64
C VAL A 42 -0.72 -2.67 24.03
N ALA A 43 -1.22 -3.55 24.90
CA ALA A 43 -1.59 -3.19 26.26
C ALA A 43 -0.38 -2.74 27.11
N GLN A 44 0.79 -3.33 26.91
CA GLN A 44 2.01 -2.97 27.64
C GLN A 44 2.74 -1.74 27.08
N ASN A 45 2.63 -1.47 25.77
CA ASN A 45 3.44 -0.45 25.10
C ASN A 45 2.62 0.73 24.57
N SER A 46 1.29 0.67 24.58
CA SER A 46 0.45 1.79 24.14
C SER A 46 0.32 2.82 25.27
N PRO A 47 0.56 4.12 25.00
CA PRO A 47 -0.02 5.18 25.82
C PRO A 47 -1.52 4.94 25.93
N GLN A 48 -2.12 5.28 27.08
CA GLN A 48 -3.55 5.10 27.36
C GLN A 48 -4.38 5.39 26.10
N THR A 49 -5.22 4.42 25.71
CA THR A 49 -6.07 4.47 24.54
C THR A 49 -7.08 5.60 24.66
N GLU A 50 -6.65 6.82 24.35
CA GLU A 50 -7.55 7.91 24.03
C GLU A 50 -8.45 7.44 22.88
N PRO A 51 -9.76 7.70 22.93
CA PRO A 51 -10.66 7.32 21.86
C PRO A 51 -10.12 7.89 20.55
N CYS A 52 -9.87 6.99 19.60
CA CYS A 52 -9.21 7.34 18.36
C CYS A 52 -10.08 8.37 17.61
N SER A 53 -9.50 9.49 17.18
CA SER A 53 -10.24 10.68 16.71
C SER A 53 -11.16 10.39 15.51
N TRP A 54 -10.90 9.37 14.71
CA TRP A 54 -11.76 8.93 13.60
C TRP A 54 -13.08 8.27 14.04
N THR A 55 -13.18 7.81 15.30
CA THR A 55 -14.42 7.32 15.89
C THR A 55 -15.25 8.43 16.53
N ALA A 56 -14.71 9.65 16.60
CA ALA A 56 -15.44 10.81 17.06
C ALA A 56 -16.53 11.18 16.04
N SER A 57 -17.62 11.77 16.54
CA SER A 57 -18.67 12.32 15.69
C SER A 57 -18.09 13.33 14.69
N LEU A 58 -18.58 13.30 13.45
CA LEU A 58 -18.18 14.27 12.43
C LEU A 58 -18.42 15.70 12.93
N THR A 59 -17.37 16.51 12.84
CA THR A 59 -17.46 17.92 13.19
C THR A 59 -18.26 18.68 12.14
N ASN A 60 -18.70 19.90 12.46
CA ASN A 60 -19.34 20.76 11.47
C ASN A 60 -18.42 21.04 10.26
N ASP A 61 -17.10 21.12 10.49
CA ASP A 61 -16.13 21.32 9.43
C ASP A 61 -16.03 20.09 8.51
N ASP A 62 -16.05 18.88 9.07
CA ASP A 62 -16.08 17.64 8.28
C ASP A 62 -17.34 17.57 7.40
N MET A 63 -18.48 18.00 7.94
CA MET A 63 -19.72 18.07 7.18
C MET A 63 -19.64 19.09 6.05
N ASN A 64 -19.05 20.26 6.30
CA ASN A 64 -18.81 21.26 5.26
C ASN A 64 -17.88 20.74 4.16
N HIS A 65 -16.84 19.99 4.50
CA HIS A 65 -15.95 19.37 3.51
C HIS A 65 -16.69 18.30 2.67
N LEU A 66 -17.53 17.48 3.30
CA LEU A 66 -18.33 16.48 2.59
C LEU A 66 -19.28 17.14 1.58
N HIS A 67 -19.96 18.22 1.99
CA HIS A 67 -20.83 18.99 1.10
C HIS A 67 -20.06 19.63 -0.05
N GLN A 68 -18.87 20.19 0.21
CA GLN A 68 -18.01 20.74 -0.84
C GLN A 68 -17.63 19.66 -1.85
N LEU A 69 -17.25 18.47 -1.40
CA LEU A 69 -16.88 17.35 -2.25
C LEU A 69 -18.06 16.84 -3.09
N GLY A 70 -19.26 16.77 -2.49
CA GLY A 70 -20.49 16.35 -3.16
C GLY A 70 -21.00 17.35 -4.22
N ASN A 71 -20.62 18.62 -4.11
CA ASN A 71 -20.99 19.67 -5.07
C ASN A 71 -20.03 19.74 -6.28
N LEU A 72 -18.94 18.98 -6.29
CA LEU A 72 -18.02 18.96 -7.42
C LEU A 72 -18.63 18.23 -8.63
N SER A 73 -18.28 18.69 -9.83
CA SER A 73 -18.54 17.92 -11.05
C SER A 73 -17.68 16.66 -11.08
N MET A 74 -18.06 15.66 -11.89
CA MET A 74 -17.29 14.41 -12.02
C MET A 74 -15.80 14.67 -12.33
N THR A 75 -15.49 15.63 -13.20
CA THR A 75 -14.10 16.00 -13.52
C THR A 75 -13.39 16.68 -12.35
N GLY A 76 -14.11 17.49 -11.57
CA GLY A 76 -13.61 18.11 -10.34
C GLY A 76 -13.29 17.06 -9.28
N LEU A 77 -14.17 16.08 -9.08
CA LEU A 77 -13.96 14.99 -8.14
C LEU A 77 -12.74 14.14 -8.52
N ILE A 78 -12.59 13.77 -9.80
CA ILE A 78 -11.41 13.02 -10.28
C ILE A 78 -10.11 13.82 -10.03
N SER A 79 -10.13 15.12 -10.26
CA SER A 79 -8.98 15.99 -10.04
C SER A 79 -8.62 16.07 -8.55
N GLU A 80 -9.63 16.14 -7.68
CA GLU A 80 -9.44 16.18 -6.23
C GLU A 80 -8.91 14.85 -5.69
N VAL A 81 -9.40 13.71 -6.19
CA VAL A 81 -8.86 12.38 -5.86
C VAL A 81 -7.39 12.28 -6.28
N LYS A 82 -7.04 12.75 -7.47
CA LYS A 82 -5.65 12.77 -7.93
C LYS A 82 -4.78 13.66 -7.04
N ARG A 83 -5.26 14.85 -6.68
CA ARG A 83 -4.55 15.77 -5.79
C ARG A 83 -4.26 15.14 -4.43
N LEU A 84 -5.25 14.45 -3.84
CA LEU A 84 -5.09 13.75 -2.57
C LEU A 84 -4.10 12.58 -2.68
N HIS A 85 -4.15 11.83 -3.78
CA HIS A 85 -3.18 10.76 -4.05
C HIS A 85 -1.74 11.30 -4.11
N ASP A 86 -1.52 12.39 -4.86
CA ASP A 86 -0.20 13.00 -5.00
C ASP A 86 0.30 13.56 -3.66
N LEU A 87 -0.59 14.13 -2.86
CA LEU A 87 -0.28 14.59 -1.51
C LEU A 87 0.10 13.42 -0.57
N ALA A 88 -0.67 12.34 -0.58
CA ALA A 88 -0.39 11.17 0.24
C ALA A 88 0.97 10.55 -0.10
N TYR A 89 1.30 10.49 -1.39
CA TYR A 89 2.63 10.04 -1.84
C TYR A 89 3.75 10.93 -1.30
N GLN A 90 3.61 12.26 -1.43
CA GLN A 90 4.61 13.21 -0.94
C GLN A 90 4.80 13.12 0.58
N LEU A 91 3.70 13.00 1.34
CA LEU A 91 3.76 12.81 2.79
C LEU A 91 4.47 11.51 3.16
N GLY A 92 4.20 10.41 2.45
CA GLY A 92 4.88 9.14 2.68
C GLY A 92 6.39 9.21 2.44
N LEU A 93 6.84 9.96 1.43
CA LEU A 93 8.26 10.21 1.20
C LEU A 93 8.91 11.00 2.34
N GLU A 94 8.22 12.04 2.82
CA GLU A 94 8.69 12.87 3.93
C GLU A 94 8.77 12.08 5.23
N GLU A 95 7.72 11.30 5.54
CA GLU A 95 7.68 10.41 6.70
C GLU A 95 8.82 9.39 6.66
N ALA A 96 9.04 8.70 5.53
CA ALA A 96 10.12 7.73 5.39
C ALA A 96 11.51 8.35 5.61
N LYS A 97 11.71 9.59 5.11
CA LYS A 97 12.94 10.36 5.33
C LYS A 97 13.12 10.68 6.81
N GLU A 98 12.07 11.15 7.47
CA GLU A 98 12.12 11.54 8.87
C GLU A 98 12.29 10.33 9.80
N MET A 99 11.65 9.20 9.50
CA MET A 99 11.85 7.93 10.21
C MET A 99 13.29 7.44 10.08
N THR A 100 13.86 7.53 8.88
CA THR A 100 15.27 7.20 8.64
C THR A 100 16.21 8.13 9.42
N ARG A 101 15.90 9.43 9.45
CA ARG A 101 16.64 10.42 10.26
C ARG A 101 16.59 10.08 11.74
N GLY A 102 15.40 9.77 12.27
CA GLY A 102 15.21 9.34 13.66
C GLY A 102 16.02 8.11 14.02
N LYS A 103 16.10 7.12 13.11
CA LYS A 103 16.93 5.92 13.29
C LYS A 103 18.42 6.27 13.46
N TYR A 104 18.97 7.17 12.63
CA TYR A 104 20.36 7.60 12.75
C TYR A 104 20.63 8.43 14.01
N LEU A 105 19.64 9.20 14.46
CA LEU A 105 19.70 9.96 15.70
C LEU A 105 19.46 9.11 16.95
N ASN A 106 19.18 7.81 16.78
CA ASN A 106 18.94 6.85 17.87
C ASN A 106 17.81 7.27 18.84
N ILE A 107 16.84 8.07 18.39
CA ILE A 107 15.75 8.55 19.25
C ILE A 107 14.76 7.44 19.65
N PHE A 108 14.77 6.33 18.92
CA PHE A 108 13.94 5.15 19.19
C PHE A 108 14.61 4.13 20.11
N LYS A 109 15.85 4.39 20.58
CA LYS A 109 16.49 3.50 21.55
C LYS A 109 15.87 3.75 22.93
N HIS A 110 15.20 2.74 23.47
CA HIS A 110 14.84 2.72 24.88
C HIS A 110 16.11 2.68 25.74
N LYS A 111 16.05 3.32 26.91
CA LYS A 111 17.12 3.40 27.90
C LYS A 111 17.20 2.13 28.74
#